data_AF-A0A0M4QUB3-F1
#
_entry.id   AF-A0A0M4QUB3-F1
#
_cell.length_a   1.000
_cell.length_b   1.000
_cell.length_c   1.000
_cell.angle_alpha   90.00
_cell.angle_beta   90.00
_cell.angle_gamma   90.00
#
_symmetry.space_group_name_H-M   'P 1'
#
loop_
_entity.id
_entity.type
_entity.pdbx_description
1 polymer ?
#
loop_
_entity_poly.entity_id
_entity_poly.type
_entity_poly.pdbx_seq_one_letter_code
_entity_poly.pdbx_strand_id
1 'polypeptide(L)' 'MGPGRWRTLLRMRVAPEQLAAGGPVGVVARHVGYATPSAFVAVFRRETGTTPSAVLRPAGAAPPEFRRR' A
#
# COMPACT_ATOMS: atom_id res chain seq x y z
N MET A 1 -4.24 -13.03 20.07
CA MET A 1 -3.97 -12.07 18.98
C MET A 1 -3.60 -10.74 19.63
N GLY A 2 -2.33 -10.32 19.60
CA GLY A 2 -1.94 -9.03 20.19
C GLY A 2 -2.54 -7.85 19.40
N PRO A 3 -2.78 -6.68 20.03
CA PRO A 3 -3.47 -5.54 19.42
C PRO A 3 -2.79 -4.99 18.14
N GLY A 4 -1.47 -5.20 17.98
CA GLY A 4 -0.75 -4.86 16.76
C GLY A 4 -1.16 -5.69 15.53
N ARG A 5 -1.52 -6.96 15.73
CA ARG A 5 -1.85 -7.89 14.62
C ARG A 5 -3.19 -7.56 13.98
N TRP A 6 -4.20 -7.19 14.77
CA TRP A 6 -5.52 -6.80 14.26
C TRP A 6 -5.46 -5.50 13.45
N ARG A 7 -4.65 -4.53 13.89
CA ARG A 7 -4.40 -3.29 13.13
C ARG A 7 -3.68 -3.55 11.81
N THR A 8 -2.72 -4.48 11.78
CA THR A 8 -2.05 -4.90 10.54
C THR A 8 -3.01 -5.56 9.56
N LEU A 9 -3.90 -6.44 10.04
CA LEU A 9 -4.89 -7.11 9.19
C LEU A 9 -5.91 -6.12 8.58
N LEU A 10 -6.38 -5.14 9.35
CA LEU A 10 -7.27 -4.09 8.83
C LEU A 10 -6.59 -3.21 7.78
N ARG A 11 -5.34 -2.80 8.02
CA ARG A 11 -4.53 -2.02 7.06
C ARG A 11 -4.31 -2.76 5.75
N MET A 12 -4.11 -4.07 5.82
CA MET A 12 -3.91 -4.93 4.65
C MET A 12 -5.20 -5.20 3.85
N ARG A 13 -6.39 -5.03 4.45
CA ARG A 13 -7.66 -5.10 3.69
C ARG A 13 -7.90 -3.88 2.81
N VAL A 14 -7.48 -2.69 3.25
CA VAL A 14 -7.75 -1.42 2.53
C VAL A 14 -6.68 -1.12 1.47
N ALA A 15 -5.46 -1.61 1.66
CA ALA A 15 -4.34 -1.35 0.75
C ALA A 15 -4.57 -1.85 -0.70
N PRO A 16 -5.14 -3.04 -0.96
CA PRO A 16 -5.40 -3.54 -2.31
C PRO A 16 -6.39 -2.67 -3.08
N GLU A 17 -7.44 -2.15 -2.44
CA GLU A 17 -8.44 -1.27 -3.08
C GLU A 17 -7.81 0.07 -3.49
N GLN A 18 -6.97 0.64 -2.63
CA GLN A 18 -6.23 1.88 -2.92
C GLN A 18 -5.20 1.70 -4.05
N LEU A 19 -4.56 0.54 -4.12
CA LEU A 19 -3.62 0.19 -5.20
C LEU A 19 -4.37 -0.06 -6.52
N ALA A 20 -5.52 -0.73 -6.49
CA ALA A 20 -6.36 -0.94 -7.66
C ALA A 20 -6.92 0.38 -8.22
N ALA A 21 -7.13 1.38 -7.36
CA ALA A 21 -7.50 2.75 -7.75
C ALA A 21 -6.34 3.57 -8.37
N GLY A 22 -5.15 2.98 -8.54
CA GLY A 22 -3.98 3.65 -9.13
C GLY A 22 -3.13 4.44 -8.13
N GLY A 23 -3.34 4.26 -6.84
CA GLY A 23 -2.57 4.93 -5.80
C GLY A 23 -1.08 4.51 -5.82
N PRO A 24 -0.12 5.46 -5.79
CA PRO A 24 1.29 5.10 -5.72
C PRO A 24 1.62 4.34 -4.44
N VAL A 25 2.41 3.27 -4.54
CA VAL A 25 2.79 2.39 -3.42
C VAL A 25 3.34 3.17 -2.22
N GLY A 26 4.10 4.25 -2.46
CA GLY A 26 4.63 5.09 -1.38
C GLY A 26 3.56 5.88 -0.61
N VAL A 27 2.49 6.32 -1.29
CA VAL A 27 1.36 7.00 -0.65
C VAL A 27 0.58 6.01 0.19
N VAL A 28 0.26 4.85 -0.39
CA VAL A 28 -0.47 3.79 0.30
C VAL A 28 0.32 3.34 1.54
N ALA A 29 1.64 3.17 1.44
CA ALA A 29 2.51 2.82 2.55
C ALA A 29 2.45 3.85 3.70
N ARG A 30 2.55 5.16 3.40
CA ARG A 30 2.40 6.21 4.42
C ARG A 30 1.00 6.23 5.02
N HIS A 31 -0.03 6.11 4.19
CA HIS A 31 -1.42 6.18 4.62
C HIS A 31 -1.78 5.04 5.58
N VAL A 32 -1.24 3.84 5.33
CA VAL A 32 -1.45 2.68 6.22
C VAL A 32 -0.42 2.61 7.37
N GLY A 33 0.43 3.63 7.52
CA GLY A 33 1.27 3.84 8.70
C GLY A 33 2.65 3.18 8.66
N TYR A 34 3.20 2.91 7.49
CA TYR A 34 4.59 2.47 7.34
C TYR A 34 5.52 3.66 7.09
N ALA A 35 6.67 3.65 7.77
CA ALA A 35 7.70 4.66 7.63
C ALA A 35 8.36 4.62 6.23
N THR A 36 8.48 3.43 5.63
CA THR A 36 9.09 3.25 4.31
C THR A 36 8.22 2.36 3.40
N PRO A 37 8.23 2.62 2.08
CA PRO A 37 7.55 1.76 1.10
C PRO A 37 8.07 0.32 1.11
N SER A 38 9.38 0.13 1.31
CA SER A 38 9.99 -1.21 1.33
C SER A 38 9.51 -2.07 2.51
N ALA A 39 9.33 -1.47 3.69
CA ALA A 39 8.75 -2.17 4.84
C ALA A 39 7.29 -2.57 4.58
N PHE A 40 6.52 -1.69 3.94
CA PHE A 40 5.16 -2.00 3.51
C PHE A 40 5.14 -3.16 2.50
N VAL A 41 5.96 -3.13 1.45
CA VAL A 41 6.03 -4.18 0.43
C VAL A 41 6.38 -5.54 1.04
N ALA A 42 7.35 -5.58 1.96
CA ALA A 42 7.75 -6.82 2.64
C ALA A 42 6.60 -7.44 3.45
N VAL A 43 5.89 -6.63 4.24
CA VAL A 43 4.74 -7.11 5.02
C VAL A 43 3.56 -7.44 4.11
N PHE A 44 3.30 -6.64 3.07
CA PHE A 44 2.23 -6.88 2.11
C PHE A 44 2.41 -8.23 1.43
N ARG A 45 3.59 -8.52 0.87
CA ARG A 45 3.87 -9.81 0.24
C ARG A 45 3.73 -10.98 1.22
N ARG A 46 4.17 -10.80 2.48
CA ARG A 46 4.05 -11.85 3.51
C ARG A 46 2.59 -12.15 3.87
N GLU A 47 1.72 -11.15 3.85
CA GLU A 47 0.31 -11.30 4.25
C GLU A 47 -0.62 -11.62 3.06
N THR A 48 -0.35 -11.12 1.85
CA THR A 48 -1.20 -11.29 0.66
C THR A 48 -0.65 -12.30 -0.36
N GLY A 49 0.61 -12.71 -0.22
CA GLY A 49 1.30 -13.60 -1.16
C GLY A 49 1.74 -12.94 -2.47
N THR A 50 1.39 -11.67 -2.71
CA THR A 50 1.71 -10.95 -3.95
C THR A 50 2.31 -9.57 -3.68
N THR A 51 2.97 -8.95 -4.66
CA THR A 51 3.55 -7.61 -4.49
C THR A 51 2.53 -6.51 -4.79
N PRO A 52 2.61 -5.34 -4.13
CA PRO A 52 1.76 -4.19 -4.44
C PRO A 52 1.79 -3.80 -5.93
N SER A 53 2.94 -3.94 -6.58
CA SER A 53 3.10 -3.64 -8.02
C SER A 53 2.35 -4.60 -8.95
N ALA A 54 2.05 -5.83 -8.50
CA ALA A 54 1.27 -6.79 -9.28
C ALA A 54 -0.24 -6.54 -9.20
N VAL A 55 -0.73 -5.89 -8.13
CA VAL A 55 -2.13 -5.43 -7.99
C VAL A 55 -2.33 -3.98 -8.42
N LEU A 56 -1.23 -3.22 -8.55
CA LEU A 56 -1.26 -1.89 -9.14
C LEU A 56 -1.69 -2.02 -10.60
N ARG A 57 -2.91 -1.60 -10.92
CA ARG A 57 -3.29 -1.37 -12.30
C ARG A 57 -2.37 -0.26 -12.83
N PRO A 58 -1.60 -0.46 -13.90
CA PRO A 58 -0.82 0.62 -14.48
C PRO A 58 -1.80 1.73 -14.85
N ALA A 59 -1.72 2.85 -14.14
CA ALA A 59 -2.47 4.03 -14.50
C ALA A 59 -1.94 4.46 -15.86
N GLY A 60 -2.70 4.19 -16.93
CA GLY A 60 -2.50 4.92 -18.17
C GLY A 60 -2.66 6.40 -17.84
N ALA A 61 -1.65 7.22 -18.16
CA ALA A 61 -1.52 8.65 -17.91
C ALA A 61 -0.79 9.05 -16.60
N ALA A 62 0.33 9.75 -16.84
CA ALA A 62 1.17 10.63 -16.02
C ALA A 62 1.15 10.51 -14.48
N PRO A 63 2.32 10.45 -13.82
CA PRO A 63 2.40 10.51 -12.36
C PRO A 63 1.80 11.85 -11.87
N PRO A 64 0.89 11.85 -10.89
CA PRO A 64 0.38 13.10 -10.33
C PRO A 64 1.54 13.81 -9.63
N GLU A 65 1.79 15.03 -10.09
CA GLU A 65 2.67 15.98 -9.45
C GLU A 65 2.24 16.10 -7.98
N PHE A 66 3.10 15.66 -7.07
CA PHE A 66 2.90 15.83 -5.63
C PHE A 66 2.99 17.31 -5.32
N ARG A 67 1.84 18.00 -5.42
CA ARG A 67 1.69 19.36 -4.94
C ARG A 67 1.92 19.35 -3.43
N ARG A 68 3.13 19.77 -3.07
CA ARG A 68 3.51 20.21 -1.73
C ARG A 68 2.43 21.16 -1.20
N ARG A 69 1.87 20.83 -0.06
CA ARG A 69 1.46 21.78 0.97
C ARG A 69 1.88 21.22 2.31
#